data_AF-A0A5B2Z6I4-F1
#
_entry.id   AF-A0A5B2Z6I4-F1
#
_cell.length_a   1.000
_cell.length_b   1.000
_cell.length_c   1.000
_cell.angle_alpha   90.00
_cell.angle_beta   90.00
_cell.angle_gamma   90.00
#
_symmetry.space_group_name_H-M   'P 1'
#
loop_
_entity.id
_entity.type
_entity.pdbx_description
1 polymer ?
#
loop_
_entity_poly.entity_id
_entity_poly.type
_entity_poly.pdbx_seq_one_letter_code
_entity_poly.pdbx_strand_id
1 'polypeptide(L)' 'MNAKTKCKKCGREFQIEGTAFKSEDDFKTANSTGFNTEERCSHCGYIATYGFTDLVLDSI' A
#
# COMPACT_ATOMS: atom_id res chain seq x y z
N MET A 1 -8.13 -7.08 -6.40
CA MET A 1 -8.02 -6.66 -4.98
C MET A 1 -7.62 -5.19 -4.94
N ASN A 2 -8.03 -4.44 -3.91
CA ASN A 2 -7.59 -3.05 -3.72
C ASN A 2 -6.75 -2.98 -2.44
N ALA A 3 -5.47 -2.60 -2.56
CA ALA A 3 -4.62 -2.34 -1.40
C ALA A 3 -4.78 -0.88 -0.96
N LYS A 4 -5.07 -0.66 0.31
CA LYS A 4 -5.19 0.68 0.91
C LYS A 4 -4.12 0.82 1.99
N THR A 5 -3.66 2.05 2.20
CA THR A 5 -2.82 2.37 3.36
C THR A 5 -3.23 3.72 3.95
N LYS A 6 -2.73 4.01 5.16
CA LYS A 6 -2.99 5.26 5.87
C LYS A 6 -1.77 6.16 5.78
N CYS A 7 -1.97 7.39 5.32
CA CYS A 7 -0.90 8.36 5.22
C CYS A 7 -0.32 8.69 6.60
N LYS A 8 0.99 8.50 6.78
CA LYS A 8 1.70 8.81 8.05
C LYS A 8 1.65 10.29 8.42
N LYS A 9 1.39 11.18 7.46
CA LYS A 9 1.32 12.64 7.66
C LYS A 9 -0.09 13.12 7.99
N CYS A 10 -1.07 12.86 7.12
CA CYS A 10 -2.43 13.39 7.29
C CYS A 10 -3.40 12.39 7.93
N GLY A 11 -2.98 11.14 8.16
CA GLY A 11 -3.81 10.09 8.75
C GLY A 11 -4.98 9.66 7.87
N ARG A 12 -5.06 10.10 6.62
CA ARG A 12 -6.12 9.69 5.69
C ARG A 12 -5.74 8.41 4.97
N GLU A 13 -6.72 7.56 4.77
CA GLU A 13 -6.59 6.37 3.94
C GLU A 13 -6.57 6.77 2.46
N PHE A 14 -5.71 6.11 1.71
CA PHE A 14 -5.62 6.27 0.26
C PHE A 14 -5.26 4.93 -0.38
N GLN A 15 -5.64 4.80 -1.64
CA GLN A 15 -5.35 3.62 -2.42
C GLN A 15 -3.91 3.66 -2.91
N ILE A 16 -3.24 2.52 -2.79
CA ILE A 16 -1.91 2.30 -3.34
C ILE A 16 -2.11 2.11 -4.84
N GLU A 17 -1.66 3.05 -5.66
CA GLU A 17 -1.78 2.97 -7.13
C GLU A 17 -0.53 2.41 -7.79
N GLY A 18 0.53 2.20 -7.00
CA GLY A 18 1.70 1.47 -7.44
C GLY A 18 1.29 0.14 -8.05
N THR A 19 1.77 -0.12 -9.25
CA THR A 19 1.67 -1.37 -10.02
C THR A 19 2.09 -2.65 -9.27
N ALA A 20 2.42 -2.55 -7.98
CA ALA A 20 3.02 -3.56 -7.12
C ALA A 20 2.10 -4.75 -6.81
N PHE A 21 0.77 -4.58 -6.78
CA PHE A 21 -0.13 -5.66 -6.34
C PHE A 21 -1.34 -5.78 -7.26
N LYS A 22 -1.18 -6.55 -8.34
CA LYS A 22 -2.28 -6.84 -9.28
C LYS A 22 -3.18 -7.96 -8.77
N SER A 23 -2.62 -8.90 -8.00
CA SER A 23 -3.29 -10.14 -7.55
C SER A 23 -2.90 -10.54 -6.12
N GLU A 24 -3.72 -11.37 -5.47
CA GLU A 24 -3.53 -11.75 -4.06
C GLU A 24 -2.22 -12.50 -3.83
N ASP A 25 -1.80 -13.29 -4.82
CA ASP A 25 -0.51 -13.97 -4.86
C ASP A 25 0.70 -13.00 -4.89
N ASP A 26 0.62 -11.88 -5.61
CA ASP A 26 1.69 -10.86 -5.62
C ASP A 26 1.81 -10.21 -4.24
N PHE A 27 0.67 -9.98 -3.59
CA PHE A 27 0.62 -9.47 -2.22
C PHE A 27 1.24 -10.48 -1.24
N LYS A 28 0.79 -11.75 -1.26
CA LYS A 28 1.38 -12.82 -0.42
C LYS A 28 2.88 -12.98 -0.65
N THR A 29 3.33 -12.90 -1.90
CA THR A 29 4.75 -12.97 -2.25
C THR A 29 5.53 -11.76 -1.71
N ALA A 30 4.96 -10.57 -1.82
CA ALA A 30 5.51 -9.35 -1.23
C ALA A 30 5.61 -9.41 0.30
N ASN A 31 4.65 -10.04 0.97
CA ASN A 31 4.72 -10.32 2.41
C ASN A 31 5.95 -11.19 2.74
N SER A 32 6.11 -12.30 2.01
CA SER A 32 7.20 -13.26 2.25
C SER A 32 8.58 -12.71 1.89
N THR A 33 8.65 -11.73 0.98
CA THR A 33 9.91 -11.12 0.53
C THR A 33 10.27 -9.83 1.27
N GLY A 34 9.40 -9.32 2.15
CA GLY A 34 9.62 -8.05 2.85
C GLY A 34 9.58 -6.84 1.90
N PHE A 35 8.77 -6.91 0.86
CA PHE A 35 8.68 -5.88 -0.16
C PHE A 35 8.12 -4.57 0.42
N ASN A 36 8.76 -3.47 0.02
CA ASN A 36 8.41 -2.11 0.40
C ASN A 36 8.06 -1.33 -0.87
N THR A 37 7.01 -0.51 -0.82
CA THR A 37 6.60 0.33 -1.94
C THR A 37 6.61 1.80 -1.53
N GLU A 38 7.14 2.66 -2.39
CA GLU A 38 7.10 4.11 -2.18
C GLU A 38 5.83 4.67 -2.79
N GLU A 39 4.97 5.27 -1.95
CA GLU A 39 3.67 5.75 -2.38
C GLU A 39 3.46 7.20 -1.97
N ARG A 40 2.82 7.93 -2.88
CA ARG A 40 2.46 9.32 -2.67
C ARG A 40 1.01 9.40 -2.24
N CYS A 41 0.77 9.95 -1.05
CA CYS A 41 -0.58 10.20 -0.58
C CYS A 41 -1.30 11.17 -1.52
N SER A 42 -2.40 10.72 -2.13
CA SER A 42 -3.22 11.53 -3.04
C SER A 42 -3.86 12.75 -2.38
N HIS A 43 -4.05 12.72 -1.05
CA HIS A 43 -4.68 13.83 -0.32
C HIS A 43 -3.73 15.00 -0.02
N CYS A 44 -2.48 14.72 0.37
CA CYS A 44 -1.55 15.75 0.84
C CYS A 44 -0.21 15.76 0.09
N GLY A 45 -0.04 14.87 -0.89
CA GLY A 45 1.17 14.74 -1.69
C GLY A 45 2.38 14.19 -0.95
N TYR A 46 2.23 13.75 0.31
CA TYR A 46 3.31 13.21 1.13
C TYR A 46 3.77 11.85 0.59
N ILE A 47 5.07 11.73 0.34
CA ILE A 47 5.71 10.51 -0.16
C ILE A 47 6.31 9.77 1.03
N ALA A 48 5.98 8.49 1.15
CA ALA A 48 6.58 7.61 2.14
C ALA A 48 6.66 6.18 1.63
N THR A 49 7.60 5.43 2.18
CA THR A 49 7.69 4.00 1.98
C THR A 49 6.73 3.28 2.91
N TYR A 50 5.89 2.43 2.34
CA TYR A 50 4.94 1.57 3.04
C TYR A 50 5.39 0.12 2.84
N GLY A 51 5.59 -0.58 3.95
CA GLY A 51 5.79 -2.01 3.92
C GLY A 51 4.46 -2.72 3.75
N PHE A 52 4.51 -3.99 3.37
CA PHE A 52 3.33 -4.85 3.32
C PHE A 52 2.47 -4.79 4.59
N THR A 53 3.10 -4.73 5.77
CA THR A 53 2.42 -4.66 7.07
C THR A 53 1.60 -3.39 7.28
N ASP A 54 1.93 -2.31 6.56
CA ASP A 54 1.17 -1.06 6.57
C ASP A 54 0.00 -1.08 5.56
N LEU A 55 -0.11 -2.14 4.75
CA LEU A 55 -1.15 -2.30 3.74
C LEU A 55 -2.33 -3.09 4.30
N VAL A 56 -3.52 -2.52 4.16
CA VAL A 56 -4.78 -3.18 4.47
C VAL A 56 -5.37 -3.66 3.15
N LEU A 57 -5.65 -4.97 3.10
CA LEU A 57 -6.39 -5.55 2.00
C LEU A 57 -7.89 -5.44 2.25
N ASP A 58 -8.60 -4.85 1.30
CA ASP A 58 -10.05 -4.91 1.25
C ASP A 58 -10.44 -6.23 0.58
N SER A 59 -10.83 -7.22 1.40
CA SER A 59 -11.42 -8.48 0.92
C SER A 59 -12.87 -8.20 0.53
N ILE A 60 -13.15 -8.15 -0.77
CA ILE A 60 -14.54 -8.19 -1.28
C ILE A 60 -15.04 -9.63 -1.18
#